data_AF-A0AAU2X1Y9-F1
#
_entry.id   AF-A0AAU2X1Y9-F1
#
_cell.length_a   1.000
_cell.length_b   1.000
_cell.length_c   1.000
_cell.angle_alpha   90.00
_cell.angle_beta   90.00
_cell.angle_gamma   90.00
#
_symmetry.space_group_name_H-M   'P 1'
#
loop_
_entity.id
_entity.type
_entity.pdbx_description
1 polymer ?
#
loop_
_entity_poly.entity_id
_entity_poly.type
_entity_poly.pdbx_seq_one_letter_code
_entity_poly.pdbx_strand_id
1 'polypeptide(L)'
;MTEQQRGRRAIETGPTGKTVARNLARLRKLRGYTTRQLSAVLEGNGRAIPASGITRMEKAERQVTADELTALAAALSVSPTALLLPVDAEPNDTIEVTGGGEVTAARAWHWAEGKGPLRLPREGGMAGGRAMYEAMRAYEQGRPYWLVEDEQDAAAERVEPSATPEELRKQSIPLDTFLDAAGYDATPAGDGRFLVRPKRPKEGGASGQGLG
;
A
#
# COMPACT_ATOMS: atom_id res chain seq x y z
N MET A 1 13.58 46.35 -18.65
CA MET A 1 12.55 45.42 -18.13
C MET A 1 13.23 44.50 -17.14
N THR A 2 13.07 44.75 -15.85
CA THR A 2 13.68 43.96 -14.77
C THR A 2 12.74 42.83 -14.40
N GLU A 3 13.05 41.63 -14.88
CA GLU A 3 12.35 40.41 -14.48
C GLU A 3 12.78 40.07 -13.05
N GLN A 4 11.92 40.42 -12.08
CA GLN A 4 12.09 40.02 -10.70
C GLN A 4 11.96 38.51 -10.61
N GLN A 5 13.11 37.85 -10.46
CA GLN A 5 13.23 36.44 -10.15
C GLN A 5 12.52 36.18 -8.81
N ARG A 6 11.23 35.80 -8.87
CA ARG A 6 10.43 35.42 -7.71
C ARG A 6 11.14 34.26 -7.03
N GLY A 7 11.82 34.52 -5.91
CA GLY A 7 12.46 33.49 -5.11
C GLY A 7 11.46 32.39 -4.79
N ARG A 8 11.76 31.14 -5.17
CA ARG A 8 10.91 29.99 -4.84
C ARG A 8 10.71 29.96 -3.33
N ARG A 9 9.46 30.03 -2.88
CA ARG A 9 9.08 29.83 -1.47
C ARG A 9 9.68 28.50 -1.01
N ALA A 10 10.33 28.48 0.16
CA ALA A 10 10.84 27.25 0.73
C ALA A 10 9.70 26.24 0.86
N ILE A 11 9.87 25.05 0.27
CA ILE A 11 8.86 23.99 0.37
C ILE A 11 8.95 23.42 1.79
N GLU A 12 7.85 23.49 2.53
CA GLU A 12 7.78 22.92 3.87
C GLU A 12 7.91 21.38 3.82
N THR A 13 8.61 20.81 4.79
CA THR A 13 8.79 19.35 4.89
C THR A 13 7.48 18.70 5.35
N GLY A 14 6.85 17.93 4.46
CA GLY A 14 5.61 17.20 4.75
C GLY A 14 5.80 16.00 5.71
N PRO A 15 4.70 15.30 6.05
CA PRO A 15 4.70 14.18 7.01
C PRO A 15 5.73 13.10 6.71
N THR A 16 5.82 12.62 5.46
CA THR A 16 6.82 11.61 5.08
C THR A 16 8.25 12.12 5.25
N GLY A 17 8.52 13.39 4.93
CA GLY A 17 9.85 13.99 5.11
C GLY A 17 10.26 14.11 6.58
N LYS A 18 9.30 14.38 7.48
CA LYS A 18 9.53 14.35 8.93
C LYS A 18 9.83 12.94 9.43
N THR A 19 9.18 11.91 8.87
CA THR A 19 9.49 10.50 9.16
C THR A 19 10.91 10.14 8.70
N VAL A 20 11.31 10.56 7.49
CA VAL A 20 12.69 10.37 6.99
C VAL A 20 13.70 11.02 7.92
N ALA A 21 13.46 12.26 8.37
CA ALA A 21 14.33 12.96 9.30
C ALA A 21 14.55 12.18 10.61
N ARG A 22 13.46 11.70 11.22
CA ARG A 22 13.49 10.89 12.45
C ARG A 22 14.23 9.57 12.25
N ASN A 23 13.92 8.85 11.16
CA ASN A 23 14.54 7.57 10.86
C ASN A 23 16.02 7.71 10.52
N LEU A 24 16.42 8.75 9.79
CA LEU A 24 17.83 9.05 9.50
C LEU A 24 18.63 9.22 10.80
N ALA A 25 18.13 10.07 11.72
CA ALA A 25 18.79 10.28 13.00
C ALA A 25 18.89 8.99 13.82
N ARG A 26 17.81 8.20 13.87
CA ARG A 26 17.75 6.92 14.58
C ARG A 26 18.74 5.91 14.00
N LEU A 27 18.69 5.67 12.70
CA LEU A 27 19.52 4.67 12.01
C LEU A 27 21.00 5.05 12.01
N ARG A 28 21.33 6.34 11.83
CA ARG A 28 22.72 6.81 11.97
C ARG A 28 23.27 6.52 13.36
N LYS A 29 22.50 6.81 14.41
CA LYS A 29 22.89 6.54 15.80
C LYS A 29 23.03 5.04 16.07
N LEU A 30 22.12 4.20 15.55
CA LEU A 30 22.20 2.74 15.67
C LEU A 30 23.45 2.17 14.99
N ARG A 31 23.90 2.77 13.89
CA ARG A 31 25.17 2.44 13.22
C ARG A 31 26.41 3.00 13.94
N GLY A 32 26.25 3.76 15.02
CA GLY A 32 27.35 4.38 15.75
C GLY A 32 28.05 5.53 15.01
N TYR A 33 27.43 6.06 13.95
CA TYR A 33 28.04 7.12 13.15
C TYR A 33 27.77 8.51 13.73
N THR A 34 28.81 9.34 13.76
CA THR A 34 28.67 10.80 13.79
C THR A 34 28.18 11.31 12.42
N THR A 35 27.66 12.54 12.37
CA THR A 35 27.29 13.16 11.07
C THR A 35 28.49 13.33 10.14
N ARG A 36 29.69 13.54 10.69
CA ARG A 36 30.94 13.62 9.91
C ARG A 36 31.33 12.27 9.30
N GLN A 37 31.19 11.17 10.07
CA GLN A 37 31.45 9.83 9.54
C GLN A 37 30.46 9.46 8.43
N LEU A 38 29.17 9.74 8.63
CA LEU A 38 28.18 9.49 7.58
C LEU A 38 28.45 10.35 6.33
N SER A 39 28.86 11.61 6.50
CA SER A 39 29.29 12.49 5.40
C SER A 39 30.44 11.88 4.60
N ALA A 40 31.45 11.33 5.27
CA ALA A 40 32.59 10.70 4.61
C ALA A 40 32.20 9.41 3.86
N VAL A 41 31.32 8.59 4.44
CA VAL A 41 30.78 7.38 3.76
C VAL A 41 30.00 7.77 2.50
N LEU A 42 29.17 8.81 2.59
CA LEU A 42 28.38 9.30 1.46
C LEU A 42 29.27 9.87 0.34
N GLU A 43 30.34 10.58 0.68
CA GLU A 43 31.35 11.05 -0.27
C GLU A 43 32.07 9.88 -0.95
N GLY A 44 32.48 8.86 -0.19
CA GLY A 44 33.05 7.62 -0.74
C GLY A 44 32.11 6.88 -1.70
N ASN A 45 30.79 7.01 -1.50
CA ASN A 45 29.76 6.45 -2.38
C ASN A 45 29.41 7.36 -3.58
N GLY A 46 30.17 8.44 -3.81
CA GLY A 46 29.95 9.36 -4.94
C GLY A 46 28.80 10.36 -4.74
N ARG A 47 28.26 10.51 -3.53
CA ARG A 47 27.19 11.48 -3.21
C ARG A 47 27.56 12.31 -1.99
N ALA A 48 28.40 13.32 -2.17
CA ALA A 48 28.80 14.19 -1.07
C ALA A 48 27.61 14.94 -0.43
N ILE A 49 27.39 14.71 0.86
CA ILE A 49 26.44 15.48 1.68
C ILE A 49 27.20 15.96 2.92
N PRO A 50 27.40 17.28 3.11
CA PRO A 50 28.18 17.79 4.24
C PRO A 50 27.48 17.45 5.56
N ALA A 51 28.27 17.26 6.63
CA ALA A 51 27.76 16.96 7.97
C ALA A 51 26.68 17.95 8.46
N SER A 52 26.80 19.24 8.13
CA SER A 52 25.79 20.26 8.44
C SER A 52 24.49 20.06 7.64
N GLY A 53 24.58 19.56 6.41
CA GLY A 53 23.44 19.16 5.60
C GLY A 53 22.69 17.99 6.23
N ILE A 54 23.42 16.97 6.70
CA ILE A 54 22.86 15.82 7.41
C ILE A 54 22.15 16.28 8.69
N THR A 55 22.77 17.14 9.49
CA THR A 55 22.13 17.70 10.70
C THR A 55 20.82 18.41 10.38
N ARG A 56 20.73 19.20 9.30
CA ARG A 56 19.49 19.86 8.89
C ARG A 56 18.44 18.89 8.37
N MET A 57 18.85 17.83 7.68
CA MET A 57 17.95 16.75 7.25
C MET A 57 17.34 16.03 8.46
N GLU A 58 18.13 15.71 9.48
CA GLU A 58 17.67 15.08 10.73
C GLU A 58 16.68 15.95 11.53
N LYS A 59 16.76 17.27 11.37
CA LYS A 59 15.83 18.24 11.96
C LYS A 59 14.62 18.55 11.09
N ALA A 60 14.50 17.91 9.91
CA ALA A 60 13.50 18.24 8.88
C ALA A 60 13.54 19.69 8.38
N GLU A 61 14.64 20.42 8.62
CA GLU A 61 14.90 21.79 8.14
C GLU A 61 15.37 21.79 6.68
N ARG A 62 15.76 20.62 6.16
CA ARG A 62 16.16 20.39 4.78
C ARG A 62 15.49 19.12 4.26
N GLN A 63 14.77 19.25 3.14
CA GLN A 63 14.18 18.11 2.46
C GLN A 63 15.25 17.16 1.91
N VAL A 64 14.95 15.86 1.95
CA VAL A 64 15.76 14.79 1.38
C VAL A 64 15.21 14.50 -0.02
N THR A 65 16.07 14.62 -1.03
CA THR A 65 15.72 14.25 -2.42
C THR A 65 15.70 12.73 -2.60
N ALA A 66 15.12 12.23 -3.69
CA ALA A 66 15.09 10.79 -3.99
C ALA A 66 16.50 10.17 -4.05
N ASP A 67 17.44 10.83 -4.72
CA ASP A 67 18.83 10.37 -4.78
C ASP A 67 19.52 10.37 -3.41
N GLU A 68 19.22 11.37 -2.57
CA GLU A 68 19.79 11.41 -1.22
C GLU A 68 19.19 10.30 -0.35
N LEU A 69 17.89 10.01 -0.51
CA LEU A 69 17.23 8.92 0.19
C LEU A 69 17.89 7.58 -0.14
N THR A 70 18.16 7.30 -1.41
CA THR A 70 18.81 6.06 -1.84
C THR A 70 20.28 6.01 -1.40
N ALA A 71 21.02 7.11 -1.52
CA ALA A 71 22.40 7.19 -1.04
C ALA A 71 22.51 6.97 0.48
N LEU A 72 21.59 7.57 1.26
CA LEU A 72 21.51 7.37 2.70
C LEU A 72 21.16 5.92 3.06
N ALA A 73 20.20 5.32 2.36
CA ALA A 73 19.82 3.92 2.56
C ALA A 73 21.02 2.98 2.29
N ALA A 74 21.75 3.22 1.21
CA ALA A 74 22.96 2.47 0.87
C ALA A 74 24.07 2.66 1.92
N ALA A 75 24.36 3.91 2.32
CA ALA A 75 25.39 4.24 3.32
C ALA A 75 25.09 3.65 4.71
N LEU A 76 23.80 3.52 5.06
CA LEU A 76 23.34 2.92 6.31
C LEU A 76 23.04 1.42 6.18
N SER A 77 23.20 0.84 4.99
CA SER A 77 22.88 -0.55 4.62
C SER A 77 21.49 -0.98 5.11
N VAL A 78 20.46 -0.23 4.70
CA VAL A 78 19.05 -0.51 4.95
C VAL A 78 18.25 -0.35 3.65
N SER A 79 16.99 -0.81 3.63
CA SER A 79 16.09 -0.51 2.51
C SER A 79 15.67 0.98 2.52
N PRO A 80 15.34 1.58 1.37
CA PRO A 80 14.77 2.93 1.34
C PRO A 80 13.49 3.05 2.17
N THR A 81 12.67 1.99 2.23
CA THR A 81 11.44 1.93 3.03
C THR A 81 11.71 2.12 4.52
N ALA A 82 12.84 1.64 5.04
CA ALA A 82 13.25 1.85 6.44
C ALA A 82 13.48 3.33 6.80
N LEU A 83 13.71 4.19 5.81
CA LEU A 83 13.75 5.64 6.00
C LEU A 83 12.35 6.26 5.81
N LEU A 84 11.57 5.77 4.85
CA LEU A 84 10.27 6.36 4.46
C LEU A 84 9.15 6.16 5.48
N LEU A 85 9.13 5.03 6.21
CA LEU A 85 8.01 4.65 7.07
C LEU A 85 8.41 4.53 8.55
N PRO A 86 7.50 4.83 9.48
CA PRO A 86 7.76 4.66 10.92
C PRO A 86 7.94 3.17 11.24
N VAL A 87 8.97 2.87 12.02
CA VAL A 87 9.25 1.50 12.51
C VAL A 87 8.67 1.26 13.90
N ASP A 88 8.31 2.34 14.58
CA ASP A 88 7.84 2.42 15.96
C ASP A 88 6.31 2.49 16.07
N ALA A 89 5.61 2.46 14.94
CA ALA A 89 4.15 2.43 14.89
C ALA A 89 3.64 0.98 14.92
N GLU A 90 2.65 0.72 15.76
CA GLU A 90 1.94 -0.57 15.79
C GLU A 90 1.11 -0.76 14.51
N PRO A 91 0.81 -1.99 14.07
CA PRO A 91 0.14 -2.26 12.79
C PRO A 91 -1.15 -1.48 12.54
N ASN A 92 -1.92 -1.20 13.60
CA ASN A 92 -3.20 -0.49 13.55
C ASN A 92 -3.09 1.01 13.80
N ASP A 93 -1.90 1.53 14.12
CA ASP A 93 -1.71 2.96 14.34
C ASP A 93 -1.95 3.73 13.04
N THR A 94 -2.64 4.86 13.16
CA THR A 94 -2.84 5.79 12.05
C THR A 94 -1.58 6.61 11.83
N ILE A 95 -1.07 6.59 10.60
CA ILE A 95 0.06 7.41 10.15
C ILE A 95 -0.36 8.24 8.94
N GLU A 96 0.28 9.39 8.77
CA GLU A 96 0.06 10.24 7.61
C GLU A 96 1.17 10.03 6.56
N VAL A 97 0.76 9.70 5.33
CA VAL A 97 1.66 9.59 4.18
C VAL A 97 1.46 10.81 3.29
N THR A 98 2.53 11.52 2.95
CA THR A 98 2.47 12.67 2.03
C THR A 98 1.76 12.28 0.73
N GLY A 99 0.67 12.97 0.39
CA GLY A 99 -0.16 12.68 -0.79
C GLY A 99 -1.10 11.47 -0.63
N GLY A 100 -0.88 10.61 0.35
CA GLY A 100 -1.72 9.45 0.68
C GLY A 100 -2.70 9.67 1.81
N GLY A 101 -2.54 10.74 2.60
CA GLY A 101 -3.33 11.06 3.80
C GLY A 101 -3.15 10.02 4.91
N GLU A 102 -4.15 9.92 5.79
CA GLU A 102 -4.16 8.97 6.90
C GLU A 102 -4.42 7.52 6.45
N VAL A 103 -3.56 6.60 6.88
CA VAL A 103 -3.64 5.15 6.66
C VAL A 103 -3.10 4.40 7.88
N THR A 104 -3.39 3.12 8.02
CA THR A 104 -2.75 2.31 9.07
C THR A 104 -1.27 2.05 8.74
N ALA A 105 -0.42 1.90 9.76
CA ALA A 105 1.00 1.58 9.59
C ALA A 105 1.20 0.30 8.76
N ALA A 106 0.42 -0.76 9.05
CA ALA A 106 0.48 -2.00 8.27
C ALA A 106 0.17 -1.77 6.78
N ARG A 107 -0.85 -0.96 6.48
CA ARG A 107 -1.21 -0.63 5.09
C ARG A 107 -0.10 0.13 4.38
N ALA A 108 0.54 1.09 5.05
CA ALA A 108 1.65 1.84 4.48
C ALA A 108 2.85 0.92 4.18
N TRP A 109 3.20 0.01 5.11
CA TRP A 109 4.28 -0.96 4.92
C TRP A 109 3.99 -1.93 3.78
N HIS A 110 2.80 -2.52 3.72
CA HIS A 110 2.39 -3.37 2.61
C HIS A 110 2.47 -2.63 1.27
N TRP A 111 2.05 -1.36 1.23
CA TRP A 111 2.16 -0.56 0.01
C TRP A 111 3.61 -0.32 -0.40
N ALA A 112 4.47 0.11 0.52
CA ALA A 112 5.86 0.42 0.21
C ALA A 112 6.72 -0.81 -0.11
N GLU A 113 6.33 -1.99 0.36
CA GLU A 113 6.93 -3.28 -0.02
C GLU A 113 6.36 -3.83 -1.32
N GLY A 114 5.42 -3.12 -1.93
CA GLY A 114 4.77 -3.56 -3.14
C GLY A 114 3.99 -4.85 -2.93
N LYS A 115 3.19 -4.96 -1.85
CA LYS A 115 2.27 -6.08 -1.55
C LYS A 115 0.79 -5.72 -1.78
N GLY A 116 0.49 -4.47 -2.13
CA GLY A 116 -0.85 -4.02 -2.47
C GLY A 116 -0.98 -2.49 -2.51
N PRO A 117 -2.15 -1.95 -2.89
CA PRO A 117 -2.36 -0.50 -2.97
C PRO A 117 -2.44 0.16 -1.58
N LEU A 118 -2.06 1.44 -1.52
CA LEU A 118 -2.08 2.26 -0.29
C LEU A 118 -3.50 2.46 0.25
N ARG A 119 -4.49 2.57 -0.63
CA ARG A 119 -5.90 2.67 -0.25
C ARG A 119 -6.70 1.58 -0.95
N LEU A 120 -7.56 0.94 -0.17
CA LEU A 120 -8.59 0.07 -0.71
C LEU A 120 -9.85 0.89 -0.99
N PRO A 121 -10.55 0.63 -2.11
CA PRO A 121 -11.86 1.22 -2.35
C PRO A 121 -12.81 0.93 -1.18
N ARG A 122 -13.56 1.94 -0.77
CA ARG A 122 -14.55 1.82 0.31
C ARG A 122 -15.91 1.30 -0.16
N GLU A 123 -16.13 1.24 -1.47
CA GLU A 123 -17.40 0.80 -2.05
C GLU A 123 -17.54 -0.71 -1.94
N GLY A 124 -18.76 -1.17 -1.63
CA GLY A 124 -19.12 -2.59 -1.69
C GLY A 124 -19.72 -2.97 -3.04
N GLY A 125 -20.03 -4.26 -3.22
CA GLY A 125 -20.69 -4.77 -4.42
C GLY A 125 -19.83 -4.67 -5.70
N MET A 126 -20.49 -4.69 -6.87
CA MET A 126 -19.79 -4.70 -8.17
C MET A 126 -18.96 -3.44 -8.44
N ALA A 127 -19.35 -2.27 -7.90
CA ALA A 127 -18.58 -1.03 -8.01
C ALA A 127 -17.28 -1.12 -7.20
N GLY A 128 -17.38 -1.60 -5.96
CA GLY A 128 -16.23 -1.96 -5.13
C GLY A 128 -15.28 -2.96 -5.80
N GLY A 129 -15.84 -4.02 -6.38
CA GLY A 129 -15.08 -5.03 -7.11
C GLY A 129 -14.30 -4.46 -8.30
N ARG A 130 -14.93 -3.58 -9.10
CA ARG A 130 -14.25 -2.91 -10.22
C ARG A 130 -13.16 -1.96 -9.73
N ALA A 131 -13.44 -1.11 -8.75
CA ALA A 131 -12.45 -0.21 -8.19
C ALA A 131 -11.26 -0.97 -7.59
N MET A 132 -11.52 -2.14 -6.98
CA MET A 132 -10.47 -2.99 -6.41
C MET A 132 -9.62 -3.58 -7.52
N TYR A 133 -10.24 -4.10 -8.58
CA TYR A 133 -9.54 -4.60 -9.76
C TYR A 133 -8.67 -3.52 -10.41
N GLU A 134 -9.19 -2.31 -10.59
CA GLU A 134 -8.44 -1.19 -11.17
C GLU A 134 -7.25 -0.77 -10.29
N ALA A 135 -7.44 -0.70 -8.97
CA ALA A 135 -6.37 -0.38 -8.03
C ALA A 135 -5.27 -1.45 -8.03
N MET A 136 -5.64 -2.73 -8.08
CA MET A 136 -4.70 -3.85 -8.16
C MET A 136 -3.96 -3.85 -9.50
N ARG A 137 -4.66 -3.65 -10.62
CA ARG A 137 -4.04 -3.60 -11.96
C ARG A 137 -3.06 -2.44 -12.10
N ALA A 138 -3.39 -1.26 -11.59
CA ALA A 138 -2.48 -0.12 -11.58
C ALA A 138 -1.24 -0.37 -10.71
N TYR A 139 -1.42 -1.08 -9.58
CA TYR A 139 -0.33 -1.53 -8.73
C TYR A 139 0.58 -2.57 -9.44
N GLU A 140 0.01 -3.55 -10.13
CA GLU A 140 0.76 -4.56 -10.88
C GLU A 140 1.61 -3.96 -12.00
N GLN A 141 1.11 -2.91 -12.67
CA GLN A 141 1.89 -2.18 -13.69
C GLN A 141 3.15 -1.49 -13.14
N GLY A 142 3.20 -1.24 -11.83
CA GLY A 142 4.38 -0.68 -11.17
C GLY A 142 5.45 -1.72 -10.84
N ARG A 143 5.17 -3.02 -11.02
CA ARG A 143 6.11 -4.10 -10.70
C ARG A 143 6.81 -4.59 -11.96
N PRO A 144 8.12 -4.91 -11.89
CA PRO A 144 8.78 -5.56 -13.01
C PRO A 144 8.19 -6.97 -13.20
N TYR A 145 8.03 -7.39 -14.46
CA TYR A 145 7.34 -8.63 -14.82
C TYR A 145 7.94 -9.88 -14.15
N TRP A 146 9.26 -9.97 -14.03
CA TRP A 146 9.93 -11.13 -13.42
C TRP A 146 9.62 -11.31 -11.92
N LEU A 147 9.31 -10.24 -11.19
CA LEU A 147 8.93 -10.32 -9.78
C LEU A 147 7.49 -10.82 -9.59
N VAL A 148 6.68 -10.78 -10.66
CA VAL A 148 5.32 -11.32 -10.65
C VAL A 148 5.36 -12.82 -10.97
N GLU A 149 6.19 -13.23 -11.92
CA GLU A 149 6.40 -14.65 -12.29
C GLU A 149 6.90 -15.47 -11.09
N ASP A 150 7.96 -15.00 -10.40
CA ASP A 150 8.50 -15.69 -9.21
C ASP A 150 7.45 -15.87 -8.10
N GLU A 151 6.57 -14.88 -7.89
CA GLU A 151 5.50 -14.98 -6.89
C GLU A 151 4.39 -15.94 -7.31
N GLN A 152 4.05 -15.99 -8.60
CA GLN A 152 3.07 -16.92 -9.14
C GLN A 152 3.57 -18.35 -9.05
N ASP A 153 4.84 -18.59 -9.38
CA ASP A 153 5.49 -19.89 -9.24
C ASP A 153 5.56 -20.32 -7.77
N ALA A 154 5.99 -19.42 -6.88
CA ALA A 154 6.02 -19.69 -5.44
C ALA A 154 4.62 -19.83 -4.81
N ALA A 155 3.58 -19.24 -5.40
CA ALA A 155 2.19 -19.43 -4.99
C ALA A 155 1.63 -20.76 -5.52
N ALA A 156 1.95 -21.12 -6.77
CA ALA A 156 1.58 -22.40 -7.36
C ALA A 156 2.24 -23.57 -6.61
N GLU A 157 3.49 -23.41 -6.16
CA GLU A 157 4.21 -24.38 -5.35
C GLU A 157 3.67 -24.45 -3.90
N ARG A 158 3.19 -23.33 -3.34
CA ARG A 158 2.56 -23.30 -2.00
C ARG A 158 1.12 -23.82 -1.99
N VAL A 159 0.43 -23.77 -3.12
CA VAL A 159 -0.89 -24.37 -3.29
C VAL A 159 -0.69 -25.79 -3.82
N GLU A 160 -0.12 -26.66 -2.99
CA GLU A 160 -0.46 -28.07 -3.12
C GLU A 160 -1.96 -28.18 -2.86
N PRO A 161 -2.78 -28.65 -3.82
CA PRO A 161 -4.20 -28.81 -3.58
C PRO A 161 -4.37 -29.78 -2.40
N SER A 162 -4.81 -29.26 -1.26
CA SER A 162 -5.02 -30.04 -0.03
C SER A 162 -6.10 -31.12 -0.17
N ALA A 163 -6.83 -31.08 -1.29
CA ALA A 163 -7.84 -32.02 -1.70
C ALA A 163 -7.67 -32.32 -3.19
N THR A 164 -7.69 -33.59 -3.55
CA THR A 164 -7.69 -34.07 -4.94
C THR A 164 -8.90 -33.52 -5.71
N PRO A 165 -8.86 -33.46 -7.06
CA PRO A 165 -10.01 -33.06 -7.87
C PRO A 165 -11.27 -33.91 -7.64
N GLU A 166 -11.15 -35.10 -7.04
CA GLU A 166 -12.28 -35.93 -6.65
C GLU A 166 -12.87 -35.51 -5.28
N GLU A 167 -12.03 -35.13 -4.32
CA GLU A 167 -12.45 -34.61 -3.01
C GLU A 167 -13.10 -33.23 -3.14
N LEU A 168 -12.58 -32.36 -4.01
CA LEU A 168 -13.20 -31.07 -4.32
C LEU A 168 -14.59 -31.22 -4.98
N ARG A 169 -14.80 -32.26 -5.80
CA ARG A 169 -16.14 -32.57 -6.34
C ARG A 169 -17.11 -33.08 -5.28
N LYS A 170 -16.61 -33.77 -4.25
CA LYS A 170 -17.44 -34.20 -3.10
C LYS A 170 -17.77 -33.04 -2.16
N GLN A 171 -16.95 -32.00 -2.16
CA GLN A 171 -17.14 -30.75 -1.40
C GLN A 171 -17.81 -29.62 -2.20
N SER A 172 -18.18 -29.85 -3.47
CA SER A 172 -18.79 -28.81 -4.29
C SER A 172 -20.14 -28.40 -3.72
N ILE A 173 -20.28 -27.12 -3.41
CA ILE A 173 -21.57 -26.56 -3.01
C ILE A 173 -22.47 -26.54 -4.25
N PRO A 174 -23.71 -27.08 -4.18
CA PRO A 174 -24.66 -26.99 -5.27
C PRO A 174 -24.83 -25.55 -5.75
N LEU A 175 -24.88 -25.34 -7.08
CA LEU A 175 -24.83 -24.01 -7.70
C LEU A 175 -25.96 -23.09 -7.20
N ASP A 176 -27.13 -23.65 -6.95
CA ASP A 176 -28.27 -22.97 -6.34
C ASP A 176 -27.95 -22.48 -4.92
N THR A 177 -27.29 -23.28 -4.10
CA THR A 177 -26.88 -22.92 -2.74
C THR A 177 -25.84 -21.78 -2.75
N PHE A 178 -24.89 -21.83 -3.68
CA PHE A 178 -23.93 -20.74 -3.88
C PHE A 178 -24.62 -19.44 -4.33
N LEU A 179 -25.51 -19.52 -5.31
CA LEU A 179 -26.25 -18.38 -5.85
C LEU A 179 -27.20 -17.78 -4.80
N ASP A 180 -27.83 -18.61 -3.96
CA ASP A 180 -28.70 -18.20 -2.87
C ASP A 180 -27.98 -17.29 -1.88
N ALA A 181 -26.79 -17.72 -1.44
CA ALA A 181 -25.92 -16.95 -0.55
C ALA A 181 -25.40 -15.66 -1.20
N ALA A 182 -25.21 -15.66 -2.52
CA ALA A 182 -24.84 -14.48 -3.31
C ALA A 182 -26.02 -13.53 -3.58
N GLY A 183 -27.23 -13.84 -3.08
CA GLY A 183 -28.42 -12.99 -3.24
C GLY A 183 -29.18 -13.20 -4.55
N TYR A 184 -29.04 -14.36 -5.18
CA TYR A 184 -29.74 -14.74 -6.41
C TYR A 184 -30.61 -15.98 -6.20
N ASP A 185 -31.79 -16.00 -6.79
CA ASP A 185 -32.60 -17.20 -6.95
C ASP A 185 -32.17 -17.91 -8.25
N ALA A 186 -31.95 -19.21 -8.18
CA ALA A 186 -31.65 -20.04 -9.34
C ALA A 186 -32.75 -21.10 -9.52
N THR A 187 -33.44 -21.06 -10.66
CA THR A 187 -34.43 -22.09 -11.02
C THR A 187 -33.92 -22.93 -12.19
N PRO A 188 -33.99 -24.27 -12.11
CA PRO A 188 -33.65 -25.13 -13.25
C PRO A 188 -34.54 -24.82 -14.45
N ALA A 189 -33.94 -24.66 -15.63
CA ALA A 189 -34.65 -24.33 -16.87
C ALA A 189 -34.89 -25.54 -17.80
N GLY A 190 -34.50 -26.74 -17.34
CA GLY A 190 -34.28 -27.90 -18.20
C GLY A 190 -32.84 -27.92 -18.74
N ASP A 191 -32.45 -29.00 -19.43
CA ASP A 191 -31.17 -29.18 -20.17
C ASP A 191 -29.84 -28.84 -19.47
N GLY A 192 -29.83 -28.78 -18.14
CA GLY A 192 -28.67 -28.43 -17.33
C GLY A 192 -28.43 -26.92 -17.21
N ARG A 193 -29.33 -26.08 -17.72
CA ARG A 193 -29.28 -24.62 -17.55
C ARG A 193 -30.08 -24.15 -16.35
N PHE A 194 -29.64 -23.03 -15.77
CA PHE A 194 -30.32 -22.34 -14.67
C PHE A 194 -30.75 -20.94 -15.11
N LEU A 195 -31.99 -20.57 -14.78
CA LEU A 195 -32.44 -19.19 -14.82
C LEU A 195 -32.08 -18.54 -13.48
N VAL A 196 -31.17 -17.56 -13.53
CA VAL A 196 -30.69 -16.85 -12.34
C VAL A 196 -31.33 -15.47 -12.28
N ARG A 197 -31.95 -15.14 -11.14
CA ARG A 197 -32.61 -13.85 -10.91
C ARG A 197 -32.11 -13.25 -9.60
N PRO A 198 -31.78 -11.94 -9.54
CA PRO A 198 -31.45 -11.32 -8.26
C PRO A 198 -32.67 -11.33 -7.33
N LYS A 199 -32.47 -11.67 -6.05
CA LYS A 199 -33.52 -11.59 -5.04
C LYS A 199 -33.93 -10.12 -4.87
N ARG A 200 -35.23 -9.85 -4.82
CA ARG A 200 -35.70 -8.50 -4.46
C ARG A 200 -35.23 -8.19 -3.04
N PRO A 201 -34.67 -7.00 -2.77
CA PRO A 201 -34.40 -6.57 -1.40
C PRO A 201 -35.72 -6.64 -0.63
N LYS A 202 -35.70 -7.24 0.57
CA LYS A 202 -36.87 -7.23 1.45
C LYS A 202 -37.18 -5.78 1.78
N GLU A 203 -38.30 -5.27 1.27
CA GLU A 203 -38.84 -3.99 1.70
C GLU A 203 -39.09 -4.08 3.20
N GLY A 204 -38.24 -3.41 3.98
CA GLY A 204 -38.43 -3.24 5.41
C GLY A 204 -39.73 -2.47 5.63
N GLY A 205 -40.59 -3.00 6.49
CA GLY A 205 -41.85 -2.40 6.86
C GLY A 205 -41.68 -0.96 7.33
N ALA A 206 -42.23 -0.03 6.56
CA ALA A 206 -42.53 1.32 7.04
C ALA A 206 -43.88 1.28 7.76
N SER A 207 -43.83 1.15 9.09
CA SER A 207 -44.95 1.45 9.96
C SER A 207 -45.18 2.97 9.99
N GLY A 208 -46.39 3.37 9.59
CA GLY A 208 -47.12 4.61 9.84
C GLY A 208 -46.41 5.88 10.35
N GLN A 209 -46.71 6.99 9.67
CA GLN A 209 -47.24 8.18 10.35
C GLN A 209 -48.22 8.90 9.43
N GLY A 210 -49.47 8.99 9.90
CA GLY A 210 -50.55 9.69 9.26
C GLY A 210 -50.35 11.21 9.32
N LEU A 211 -50.74 11.87 8.25
CA LEU A 211 -50.94 13.31 8.20
C LEU A 211 -52.28 13.62 8.88
N GLY A 212 -52.20 14.30 10.02
CA GLY A 212 -53.22 15.27 10.44
C GLY A 212 -52.82 16.66 9.96
#